data_AF-A0A2U2NC70-F1
#
_entry.id   AF-A0A2U2NC70-F1
#
_cell.length_a   1.000
_cell.length_b   1.000
_cell.length_c   1.000
_cell.angle_alpha   90.00
_cell.angle_beta   90.00
_cell.angle_gamma   90.00
#
_symmetry.space_group_name_H-M   'P 1'
#
loop_
_entity.id
_entity.type
_entity.pdbx_description
1 polymer ?
#
loop_
_entity_poly.entity_id
_entity_poly.type
_entity_poly.pdbx_seq_one_letter_code
_entity_poly.pdbx_strand_id
1 'polypeptide(L)'
;MEKPSTNRDKETGKHRNVSDFRSLEEYRQYEYLRRILDDYPLDLIRRKGLERIPRIRTKVNGDYYQRLVNDWESALTTDSREPLDRIADDITQYGIDMRQITPLYGIMNAQEIRQLVTDTRTTWNTRQSNQ
;
A
#
# COMPACT_ATOMS: atom_id res chain seq x y z
N MET A 1 11.85 24.66 7.47
CA MET A 1 11.32 23.40 8.03
C MET A 1 12.14 22.27 7.45
N GLU A 2 13.11 21.80 8.22
CA GLU A 2 13.99 20.69 7.85
C GLU A 2 13.25 19.37 8.09
N LYS A 3 13.41 18.41 7.17
CA LYS A 3 12.85 17.06 7.34
C LYS A 3 13.58 16.39 8.50
N PRO A 4 12.88 15.78 9.47
CA PRO A 4 13.56 14.99 10.49
C PRO A 4 14.15 13.74 9.84
N SER A 5 15.46 13.55 10.06
CA SER A 5 16.21 12.37 9.64
C SER A 5 15.64 11.14 10.37
N THR A 6 14.98 10.25 9.65
CA THR A 6 14.42 9.02 10.22
C THR A 6 15.51 7.95 10.30
N ASN A 7 15.90 7.63 11.53
CA ASN A 7 16.64 6.43 11.89
C ASN A 7 15.94 5.20 11.29
N ARG A 8 16.56 4.59 10.28
CA ARG A 8 16.12 3.35 9.66
C ARG A 8 16.59 2.16 10.49
N ASP A 9 16.09 2.00 11.70
CA ASP A 9 16.28 0.77 12.46
C ASP A 9 15.14 0.65 13.46
N LYS A 10 14.15 -0.19 13.14
CA LYS A 10 13.32 -1.01 14.05
C LYS A 10 12.15 -1.65 13.29
N GLU A 11 12.28 -2.96 13.07
CA GLU A 11 11.18 -3.93 12.95
C GLU A 11 10.03 -3.58 11.99
N THR A 12 10.34 -3.15 10.78
CA THR A 12 9.37 -3.12 9.68
C THR A 12 9.42 -4.45 8.93
N GLY A 13 8.25 -5.00 8.59
CA GLY A 13 8.12 -6.29 7.88
C GLY A 13 9.09 -6.39 6.70
N LYS A 14 9.63 -7.60 6.46
CA LYS A 14 10.63 -7.85 5.41
C LYS A 14 10.18 -7.19 4.10
N HIS A 15 10.89 -6.14 3.70
CA HIS A 15 10.73 -5.54 2.38
C HIS A 15 11.00 -6.63 1.33
N ARG A 16 10.01 -6.90 0.49
CA ARG A 16 10.06 -7.97 -0.51
C ARG A 16 10.96 -7.58 -1.68
N ASN A 17 11.63 -8.57 -2.26
CA ASN A 17 12.45 -8.34 -3.44
C ASN A 17 11.55 -8.17 -4.67
N VAL A 18 11.93 -7.32 -5.62
CA VAL A 18 11.23 -7.17 -6.92
C VAL A 18 11.02 -8.51 -7.65
N SER A 19 11.87 -9.50 -7.37
CA SER A 19 11.80 -10.86 -7.92
C SER A 19 10.64 -11.69 -7.37
N ASP A 20 10.11 -11.31 -6.20
CA ASP A 20 9.01 -12.00 -5.52
C ASP A 20 7.63 -11.71 -6.15
N PHE A 21 7.57 -10.82 -7.15
CA PHE A 21 6.33 -10.34 -7.77
C PHE A 21 6.17 -10.90 -9.17
N ARG A 22 4.92 -11.23 -9.55
CA ARG A 22 4.58 -11.83 -10.85
C ARG A 22 4.45 -10.79 -11.96
N SER A 23 4.24 -9.51 -11.61
CA SER A 23 4.11 -8.42 -12.57
C SER A 23 4.57 -7.08 -12.00
N LEU A 24 4.88 -6.13 -12.89
CA LEU A 24 5.20 -4.75 -12.52
C LEU A 24 4.05 -4.07 -11.75
N GLU A 25 2.80 -4.38 -12.09
CA GLU A 25 1.66 -3.77 -11.40
C GLU A 25 1.52 -4.32 -9.97
N GLU A 26 1.75 -5.62 -9.76
CA GLU A 26 1.78 -6.23 -8.41
C GLU A 26 2.88 -5.59 -7.55
N TYR A 27 4.10 -5.46 -8.10
CA TYR A 27 5.21 -4.79 -7.43
C TYR A 27 4.88 -3.32 -7.12
N ARG A 28 4.27 -2.59 -8.06
CA ARG A 28 3.89 -1.19 -7.86
C ARG A 28 2.84 -1.02 -6.77
N GLN A 29 1.86 -1.91 -6.69
CA GLN A 29 0.83 -1.87 -5.65
C GLN A 29 1.42 -2.12 -4.26
N TYR A 30 2.36 -3.06 -4.15
CA TYR A 30 3.12 -3.28 -2.93
C TYR A 30 3.92 -2.04 -2.52
N GLU A 31 4.71 -1.47 -3.44
CA GLU A 31 5.52 -0.28 -3.19
C GLU A 31 4.66 0.95 -2.84
N TYR A 32 3.49 1.10 -3.45
CA TYR A 32 2.54 2.15 -3.11
C TYR A 32 2.14 2.10 -1.63
N LEU A 33 1.79 0.91 -1.14
CA LEU A 33 1.37 0.73 0.24
C LEU A 33 2.53 0.86 1.20
N ARG A 34 3.69 0.29 0.86
CA ARG A 34 4.89 0.42 1.68
C ARG A 34 5.30 1.87 1.86
N ARG A 35 5.33 2.66 0.79
CA ARG A 35 5.60 4.11 0.90
C ARG A 35 4.57 4.84 1.74
N ILE A 36 3.28 4.50 1.62
CA ILE A 36 2.27 5.12 2.50
C ILE A 36 2.53 4.77 3.96
N LEU A 37 2.74 3.48 4.28
CA LEU A 37 2.92 3.04 5.66
C LEU A 37 4.25 3.52 6.27
N ASP A 38 5.29 3.69 5.46
CA ASP A 38 6.62 4.09 5.90
C ASP A 38 6.79 5.62 5.97
N ASP A 39 6.21 6.38 5.03
CA ASP A 39 6.47 7.82 4.88
C ASP A 39 5.38 8.71 5.52
N TYR A 40 4.20 8.16 5.84
CA TYR A 40 3.07 8.95 6.35
C TYR A 40 2.74 8.63 7.81
N PRO A 41 2.32 9.64 8.61
CA PRO A 41 1.88 9.41 9.98
C PRO A 41 0.68 8.45 10.04
N LEU A 42 0.71 7.49 10.95
CA LEU A 42 -0.33 6.46 11.09
C LEU A 42 -1.72 7.06 11.34
N ASP A 43 -1.82 8.14 12.12
CA ASP A 43 -3.09 8.83 12.37
C ASP A 43 -3.68 9.46 11.10
N LEU A 44 -2.83 9.96 10.20
CA LEU A 44 -3.26 10.48 8.90
C LEU A 44 -3.81 9.34 8.02
N ILE A 45 -3.10 8.21 7.99
CA ILE A 45 -3.49 7.00 7.24
C ILE A 45 -4.85 6.51 7.74
N ARG A 46 -5.02 6.36 9.06
CA ARG A 46 -6.28 5.93 9.68
C ARG A 46 -7.42 6.86 9.34
N ARG A 47 -7.25 8.16 9.61
CA ARG A 47 -8.29 9.15 9.36
C ARG A 47 -8.73 9.18 7.90
N LYS A 48 -7.77 9.25 6.96
CA LYS A 48 -8.05 9.29 5.52
C LYS A 48 -8.65 7.98 5.02
N GLY A 49 -8.19 6.85 5.54
CA GLY A 49 -8.72 5.54 5.21
C GLY A 49 -10.17 5.39 5.65
N LEU A 50 -10.47 5.67 6.93
CA LEU A 50 -11.82 5.57 7.50
C LEU A 50 -12.81 6.53 6.83
N GLU A 51 -12.39 7.76 6.50
CA GLU A 51 -13.19 8.72 5.70
C GLU A 51 -13.69 8.11 4.37
N ARG A 52 -12.97 7.13 3.80
CA ARG A 52 -13.24 6.57 2.47
C ARG A 52 -13.95 5.22 2.49
N ILE A 53 -13.86 4.46 3.58
CA ILE A 53 -14.51 3.14 3.71
C ILE A 53 -15.98 3.15 3.30
N PRO A 54 -16.84 4.10 3.75
CA PRO A 54 -18.25 4.10 3.36
C PRO A 54 -18.46 4.20 1.85
N ARG A 55 -17.64 5.00 1.16
CA ARG A 55 -17.72 5.17 -0.30
C ARG A 55 -17.25 3.94 -1.07
N ILE A 56 -16.27 3.21 -0.55
CA ILE A 56 -15.78 1.98 -1.19
C ILE A 56 -16.81 0.87 -1.00
N ARG A 57 -17.38 0.75 0.21
CA ARG A 57 -18.42 -0.24 0.55
C ARG A 57 -19.63 -0.19 -0.39
N THR A 58 -20.03 0.99 -0.87
CA THR A 58 -21.14 1.15 -1.83
C THR A 58 -20.79 0.79 -3.27
N LYS A 59 -19.51 0.64 -3.60
CA LYS A 59 -19.03 0.36 -4.96
C LYS A 59 -18.65 -1.09 -5.18
N VAL A 60 -18.36 -1.84 -4.11
CA VAL A 60 -17.96 -3.24 -4.20
C VAL A 60 -19.16 -4.16 -4.05
N ASN A 61 -19.22 -5.19 -4.88
CA ASN A 61 -20.27 -6.22 -4.85
C ASN A 61 -19.64 -7.60 -4.63
N GLY A 62 -20.32 -8.45 -3.86
CA GLY A 62 -19.89 -9.82 -3.57
C GLY A 62 -19.11 -9.97 -2.25
N ASP A 63 -19.31 -11.11 -1.60
CA ASP A 63 -18.83 -11.40 -0.25
C ASP A 63 -17.31 -11.31 -0.11
N TYR A 64 -16.59 -11.64 -1.17
CA TYR A 64 -15.14 -11.53 -1.20
C TYR A 64 -14.67 -10.08 -1.01
N TYR A 65 -15.15 -9.15 -1.84
CA TYR A 65 -14.74 -7.75 -1.76
C TYR A 65 -15.29 -7.04 -0.52
N GLN A 66 -16.49 -7.44 -0.05
CA GLN A 66 -17.02 -6.94 1.22
C GLN A 66 -16.14 -7.35 2.42
N ARG A 67 -15.60 -8.58 2.42
CA ARG A 67 -14.63 -9.00 3.45
C ARG A 67 -13.35 -8.16 3.40
N LEU A 68 -12.79 -7.90 2.22
CA LEU A 68 -11.60 -7.05 2.11
C LEU A 68 -11.84 -5.62 2.64
N VAL A 69 -13.02 -5.05 2.39
CA VAL A 69 -13.38 -3.74 2.96
C VAL A 69 -13.48 -3.79 4.49
N ASN A 70 -14.02 -4.89 5.05
CA ASN A 70 -14.07 -5.09 6.50
C ASN A 70 -12.67 -5.25 7.11
N ASP A 71 -11.77 -5.99 6.45
CA ASP A 71 -10.39 -6.17 6.90
C ASP A 71 -9.66 -4.83 6.95
N TRP A 72 -9.84 -4.00 5.92
CA TRP A 72 -9.33 -2.62 5.91
C TRP A 72 -9.91 -1.77 7.06
N GLU A 73 -11.22 -1.78 7.26
CA GLU A 73 -11.86 -1.03 8.34
C GLU A 73 -11.36 -1.48 9.73
N SER A 74 -11.24 -2.79 9.95
CA SER A 74 -10.70 -3.35 11.19
C SER A 74 -9.23 -2.96 11.41
N ALA A 75 -8.41 -2.98 10.36
CA ALA A 75 -7.00 -2.58 10.45
C ALA A 75 -6.84 -1.09 10.75
N LEU A 76 -7.69 -0.24 10.18
CA LEU A 76 -7.65 1.22 10.36
C LEU A 76 -8.18 1.69 11.72
N THR A 77 -9.00 0.89 12.38
CA THR A 77 -9.55 1.18 13.73
C THR A 77 -8.66 0.70 14.88
N THR A 78 -7.70 -0.17 14.58
CA THR A 78 -6.76 -0.71 15.58
C THR A 78 -5.59 0.24 15.80
N ASP A 79 -5.13 0.41 17.05
CA ASP A 79 -3.99 1.28 17.41
C ASP A 79 -2.61 0.74 16.97
N SER A 80 -2.52 -0.55 16.67
CA SER A 80 -1.34 -1.16 16.06
C SER A 80 -1.25 -0.90 14.55
N ARG A 81 -0.02 -0.77 14.04
CA ARG A 81 0.30 -0.72 12.60
C ARG A 81 0.29 -2.13 11.97
N GLU A 82 0.51 -3.16 12.77
CA GLU A 82 0.71 -4.54 12.31
C GLU A 82 -0.42 -5.08 11.39
N PRO A 83 -1.73 -4.82 11.64
CA PRO A 83 -2.77 -5.26 10.72
C PRO A 83 -2.66 -4.63 9.32
N LEU A 84 -2.19 -3.39 9.22
CA LEU A 84 -1.97 -2.71 7.93
C LEU A 84 -0.76 -3.29 7.20
N ASP A 85 0.30 -3.63 7.93
CA ASP A 85 1.47 -4.30 7.36
C ASP A 85 1.10 -5.69 6.80
N ARG A 86 0.26 -6.46 7.50
CA ARG A 86 -0.27 -7.75 7.01
C ARG A 86 -1.06 -7.59 5.71
N ILE A 87 -1.96 -6.61 5.66
CA ILE A 87 -2.71 -6.30 4.43
C ILE A 87 -1.76 -5.96 3.29
N ALA A 88 -0.72 -5.14 3.52
CA ALA A 88 0.25 -4.78 2.50
C ALA A 88 1.03 -5.99 1.95
N ASP A 89 1.31 -7.00 2.79
CA ASP A 89 2.00 -8.23 2.37
C ASP A 89 1.09 -9.20 1.61
N ASP A 90 -0.17 -9.33 2.05
CA ASP A 90 -1.17 -10.21 1.43
C ASP A 90 -1.61 -9.74 0.03
N ILE A 91 -1.51 -8.44 -0.24
CA ILE A 91 -1.92 -7.83 -1.52
C ILE A 91 -1.18 -8.39 -2.74
N THR A 92 -0.03 -8.98 -2.52
CA THR A 92 0.74 -9.68 -3.55
C THR A 92 0.05 -10.93 -4.08
N GLN A 93 -0.82 -11.59 -3.31
CA GLN A 93 -1.43 -12.85 -3.71
C GLN A 93 -2.62 -12.68 -4.66
N TYR A 94 -3.34 -11.56 -4.57
CA TYR A 94 -4.67 -11.41 -5.19
C TYR A 94 -4.71 -10.53 -6.44
N GLY A 95 -3.55 -10.26 -7.05
CA GLY A 95 -3.35 -9.37 -8.20
C GLY A 95 -4.62 -9.03 -8.95
N ILE A 96 -5.09 -7.78 -8.79
CA ILE A 96 -5.51 -6.87 -9.86
C ILE A 96 -6.37 -5.70 -9.35
N ASP A 97 -7.15 -5.78 -8.26
CA ASP A 97 -8.17 -4.74 -8.00
C ASP A 97 -8.01 -3.83 -6.78
N MET A 98 -6.77 -3.56 -6.35
CA MET A 98 -6.49 -2.60 -5.27
C MET A 98 -6.83 -1.15 -5.64
N ARG A 99 -6.82 -0.79 -6.94
CA ARG A 99 -7.18 0.57 -7.38
C ARG A 99 -8.62 0.93 -7.06
N GLN A 100 -9.51 -0.06 -6.99
CA GLN A 100 -10.92 0.15 -6.68
C GLN A 100 -11.20 0.12 -5.18
N ILE A 101 -10.45 -0.66 -4.41
CA ILE A 101 -10.77 -0.94 -3.01
C ILE A 101 -9.81 -0.35 -1.99
N THR A 102 -8.65 0.21 -2.39
CA THR A 102 -7.73 0.82 -1.41
C THR A 102 -8.34 2.08 -0.79
N PRO A 103 -8.54 2.12 0.54
CA PRO A 103 -9.03 3.32 1.22
C PRO A 103 -7.97 4.43 1.28
N LEU A 104 -6.73 4.15 0.88
CA LEU A 104 -5.58 5.04 1.04
C LEU A 104 -5.31 5.96 -0.16
N TYR A 105 -6.15 5.89 -1.20
CA TYR A 105 -6.00 6.77 -2.36
C TYR A 105 -6.01 8.25 -1.92
N GLY A 106 -5.21 9.10 -2.58
CA GLY A 106 -5.11 10.52 -2.24
C GLY A 106 -4.35 10.87 -0.95
N ILE A 107 -3.72 9.90 -0.27
CA ILE A 107 -2.69 10.19 0.75
C ILE A 107 -1.42 10.71 0.07
N MET A 108 -0.92 9.96 -0.92
CA MET A 108 0.15 10.41 -1.80
C MET A 108 -0.35 11.44 -2.82
N ASN A 109 0.44 12.49 -3.03
CA ASN A 109 0.19 13.49 -4.05
C ASN A 109 0.62 13.01 -5.46
N ALA A 110 0.20 13.75 -6.49
CA ALA A 110 0.46 13.36 -7.88
C ALA A 110 1.95 13.28 -8.24
N GLN A 111 2.81 14.10 -7.64
CA GLN A 111 4.25 14.05 -7.89
C GLN A 111 4.86 12.78 -7.31
N GLU A 112 4.48 12.40 -6.09
CA GLU A 112 4.95 11.18 -5.44
C GLU A 112 4.47 9.93 -6.17
N ILE A 113 3.24 9.94 -6.68
CA ILE A 113 2.73 8.86 -7.54
C ILE A 113 3.56 8.74 -8.83
N ARG A 114 3.89 9.86 -9.48
CA ARG A 114 4.75 9.86 -10.67
C ARG A 114 6.15 9.31 -10.36
N GLN A 115 6.70 9.66 -9.20
CA GLN A 115 7.99 9.15 -8.76
C GLN A 115 7.93 7.65 -8.52
N LEU A 116 6.92 7.16 -7.78
CA LEU A 116 6.68 5.73 -7.55
C LEU A 116 6.59 4.96 -8.87
N VAL A 117 5.85 5.47 -9.86
CA VAL A 117 5.73 4.83 -11.18
C VAL A 117 7.09 4.75 -11.89
N THR A 118 7.88 5.80 -11.80
CA THR A 118 9.23 5.86 -12.39
C THR A 118 10.17 4.87 -11.70
N ASP A 119 10.22 4.89 -10.37
CA ASP A 119 11.09 4.03 -9.56
C ASP A 119 10.75 2.56 -9.79
N THR A 120 9.46 2.20 -9.70
CA THR A 120 9.02 0.82 -9.89
C THR A 120 9.35 0.30 -11.29
N ARG A 121 9.21 1.14 -12.31
CA ARG A 121 9.56 0.78 -13.69
C ARG A 121 11.07 0.59 -13.86
N THR A 122 11.88 1.47 -13.30
CA THR A 122 13.34 1.37 -13.37
C THR A 122 13.82 0.07 -12.72
N THR A 123 13.40 -0.19 -11.47
CA THR A 123 13.77 -1.41 -10.75
C THR A 123 13.31 -2.68 -11.48
N TRP A 124 12.10 -2.67 -12.04
CA TRP A 124 11.58 -3.80 -12.81
C TRP A 124 12.38 -4.07 -14.07
N ASN A 125 12.76 -3.03 -14.82
CA ASN A 125 13.57 -3.19 -16.02
C ASN A 125 14.97 -3.73 -15.68
N THR A 126 15.59 -3.23 -14.60
CA THR A 126 16.87 -3.76 -14.12
C THR A 126 16.77 -5.25 -13.76
N ARG A 127 15.68 -5.70 -13.14
CA ARG A 127 15.43 -7.13 -12.90
C ARG A 127 15.41 -7.91 -14.21
N GLN A 128 14.70 -7.43 -15.24
CA GLN A 128 14.59 -8.11 -16.53
C GLN A 128 15.92 -8.18 -17.29
N SER A 129 16.79 -7.17 -17.15
CA SER A 129 18.10 -7.16 -17.81
C SER A 129 19.13 -8.10 -17.16
N ASN A 130 18.88 -8.56 -15.93
CA ASN A 130 19.77 -9.45 -15.18
C ASN A 130 19.30 -10.92 -15.21
N GLN A 131 18.27 -11.24 -16.01
CA GLN A 131 17.78 -12.60 -16.28
C GLN A 131 18.25 -13.06 -17.66
#